data_AF-A0A5D0NWI8-F1
#
_entry.id   AF-A0A5D0NWI8-F1
#
_cell.length_a   1.000
_cell.length_b   1.000
_cell.length_c   1.000
_cell.angle_alpha   90.00
_cell.angle_beta   90.00
_cell.angle_gamma   90.00
#
_symmetry.space_group_name_H-M   'P 1'
#
loop_
_entity.id
_entity.type
_entity.pdbx_description
1 polymer ?
#
loop_
_entity_poly.entity_id
_entity_poly.type
_entity_poly.pdbx_seq_one_letter_code
_entity_poly.pdbx_strand_id
1 'polypeptide(L)'
;MLNVRLERSVLDWRTRLGRSTSIQYLDDLSAALKPQGWRFVKLYRPTPIPVLRIYARGPAEIALMVSALAVPHRMWGYHEVPLGRSGYLHPCGDADAAAHAIGRLLKYSMYPSTCW
;
A
#
# COMPACT_ATOMS: atom_id res chain seq x y z
N MET A 1 19.03 12.38 -17.28
CA MET A 1 18.69 10.95 -17.12
C MET A 1 19.42 10.24 -15.96
N LEU A 2 20.68 10.54 -15.66
CA LEU A 2 21.42 9.96 -14.51
C LEU A 2 20.75 10.24 -13.14
N ASN A 3 20.17 11.44 -12.97
CA ASN A 3 19.59 11.84 -11.69
C ASN A 3 18.38 10.98 -11.28
N VAL A 4 17.48 10.66 -12.22
CA VAL A 4 16.28 9.84 -11.94
C VAL A 4 16.63 8.40 -11.54
N ARG A 5 17.67 7.81 -12.16
CA ARG A 5 18.16 6.48 -11.78
C ARG A 5 18.80 6.48 -10.39
N LEU A 6 19.61 7.50 -10.08
CA LEU A 6 20.23 7.64 -8.77
C LEU A 6 19.19 7.85 -7.67
N GLU A 7 18.21 8.74 -7.90
CA GLU A 7 17.08 8.94 -6.99
C GLU A 7 16.31 7.64 -6.76
N ARG A 8 16.00 6.89 -7.82
CA ARG A 8 15.31 5.59 -7.71
C ARG A 8 16.13 4.59 -6.88
N SER A 9 17.42 4.47 -7.15
CA SER A 9 18.31 3.60 -6.37
C SER A 9 18.36 4.00 -4.90
N VAL A 10 18.43 5.29 -4.60
CA VAL A 10 18.40 5.81 -3.22
C VAL A 10 17.08 5.45 -2.54
N LEU A 11 15.94 5.64 -3.21
CA LEU A 11 14.63 5.32 -2.65
C LEU A 11 14.45 3.81 -2.43
N ASP A 12 14.96 2.98 -3.34
CA ASP A 12 14.92 1.52 -3.19
C ASP A 12 15.78 1.07 -2.01
N TRP A 13 16.96 1.67 -1.86
CA TRP A 13 17.84 1.41 -0.73
C TRP A 13 17.20 1.83 0.60
N ARG A 14 16.58 3.02 0.63
CA ARG A 14 15.83 3.52 1.79
C ARG A 14 14.63 2.63 2.14
N THR A 15 13.93 2.10 1.15
CA THR A 15 12.80 1.21 1.37
C THR A 15 13.28 -0.09 2.03
N ARG A 16 14.40 -0.65 1.56
CA ARG A 16 15.00 -1.87 2.14
C ARG A 16 15.51 -1.66 3.56
N LEU A 17 16.21 -0.55 3.81
CA LEU A 17 16.67 -0.23 5.16
C LEU A 17 15.52 0.09 6.12
N GLY A 18 14.51 0.81 5.64
CA GLY A 18 13.34 1.20 6.42
C GLY A 18 12.28 0.10 6.52
N ARG A 19 12.68 -1.18 6.43
CA ARG A 19 11.73 -2.31 6.43
C ARG A 19 10.83 -2.32 7.66
N SER A 20 11.37 -2.00 8.84
CA SER A 20 10.59 -1.88 10.08
C SER A 20 9.54 -0.77 9.99
N THR A 21 9.92 0.40 9.48
CA THR A 21 9.01 1.52 9.21
C THR A 21 7.92 1.16 8.21
N SER A 22 8.28 0.45 7.14
CA SER A 22 7.32 -0.06 6.14
C SER A 22 6.30 -1.00 6.79
N ILE A 23 6.75 -1.93 7.65
CA ILE A 23 5.86 -2.82 8.40
C ILE A 23 4.94 -2.04 9.33
N GLN A 24 5.46 -1.08 10.09
CA GLN A 24 4.66 -0.27 11.00
C GLN A 24 3.50 0.42 10.26
N TYR A 25 3.78 1.08 9.13
CA TYR A 25 2.74 1.70 8.32
C TYR A 25 1.71 0.69 7.79
N LEU A 26 2.14 -0.49 7.35
CA LEU A 26 1.20 -1.52 6.90
C LEU A 26 0.37 -2.10 8.06
N ASP A 27 0.94 -2.20 9.26
CA ASP A 27 0.23 -2.63 10.46
C ASP A 27 -0.83 -1.58 10.85
N ASP A 28 -0.47 -0.29 10.87
CA ASP A 28 -1.38 0.82 11.15
C ASP A 28 -2.53 0.87 10.12
N LEU A 29 -2.20 0.73 8.83
CA LEU A 29 -3.20 0.66 7.76
C LEU A 29 -4.15 -0.53 7.96
N SER A 30 -3.62 -1.70 8.32
CA SER A 30 -4.46 -2.88 8.57
C SER A 30 -5.38 -2.67 9.77
N ALA A 31 -4.90 -2.00 10.82
CA ALA A 31 -5.70 -1.67 12.00
C ALA A 31 -6.84 -0.69 11.65
N ALA A 32 -6.56 0.34 10.86
CA ALA A 32 -7.56 1.33 10.43
C ALA A 32 -8.59 0.77 9.42
N LEU A 33 -8.20 -0.18 8.57
CA LEU A 33 -9.12 -0.85 7.64
C LEU A 33 -9.98 -1.94 8.31
N LYS A 34 -9.51 -2.55 9.41
CA LYS A 34 -10.19 -3.67 10.06
C LYS A 34 -11.64 -3.36 10.50
N PRO A 35 -11.96 -2.20 11.11
CA PRO A 35 -13.34 -1.81 11.43
C PRO A 35 -14.27 -1.73 10.21
N GLN A 36 -13.72 -1.51 9.01
CA GLN A 36 -14.51 -1.43 7.78
C GLN A 36 -14.85 -2.81 7.19
N GLY A 37 -14.46 -3.90 7.83
CA GLY A 37 -14.79 -5.28 7.42
C GLY A 37 -13.78 -5.92 6.46
N TRP A 38 -12.63 -5.28 6.22
CA TRP A 38 -11.56 -5.83 5.40
C TRP A 38 -10.79 -6.96 6.11
N ARG A 39 -10.27 -7.89 5.32
CA ARG A 39 -9.39 -8.98 5.77
C ARG A 39 -7.99 -8.79 5.18
N PHE A 40 -7.00 -9.37 5.84
CA PHE A 40 -5.59 -9.11 5.55
C PHE A 40 -4.74 -10.37 5.57
N VAL A 41 -3.77 -10.45 4.66
CA VAL A 41 -2.63 -11.36 4.74
C VAL A 41 -1.36 -10.54 4.78
N LYS A 42 -0.58 -10.68 5.86
CA LYS A 42 0.69 -9.97 6.06
C LYS A 42 1.84 -10.77 5.45
N LEU A 43 2.24 -10.41 4.25
CA LEU A 43 3.33 -11.02 3.49
C LEU A 43 4.64 -10.25 3.76
N TYR A 44 5.09 -10.27 5.01
CA TYR A 44 6.27 -9.50 5.43
C TYR A 44 7.58 -10.28 5.29
N ARG A 45 7.52 -11.61 5.23
CA ARG A 45 8.68 -12.50 5.03
C ARG A 45 8.29 -13.61 4.06
N PRO A 46 9.23 -14.14 3.25
CA PRO A 46 10.64 -13.75 3.14
C PRO A 46 10.90 -12.55 2.20
N THR A 47 9.86 -11.82 1.81
CA THR A 47 9.95 -10.71 0.84
C THR A 47 10.81 -9.54 1.38
N PRO A 48 11.71 -8.97 0.56
CA PRO A 48 12.54 -7.82 0.97
C PRO A 48 11.73 -6.53 1.14
N ILE A 49 10.61 -6.40 0.41
CA ILE A 49 9.63 -5.33 0.58
C ILE A 49 8.38 -5.94 1.22
N PRO A 50 7.98 -5.51 2.42
CA PRO A 50 6.77 -5.97 3.08
C PRO A 50 5.53 -5.70 2.23
N VAL A 51 4.65 -6.69 2.11
CA VAL A 51 3.38 -6.57 1.38
C VAL A 51 2.22 -6.87 2.32
N LEU A 52 1.18 -6.06 2.25
CA LEU A 52 -0.12 -6.31 2.86
C LEU A 52 -1.11 -6.64 1.74
N ARG A 53 -1.63 -7.87 1.73
CA ARG A 53 -2.75 -8.21 0.85
C ARG A 53 -4.05 -7.89 1.58
N ILE A 54 -4.83 -6.96 1.06
CA ILE A 54 -6.15 -6.57 1.56
C ILE A 54 -7.19 -7.24 0.69
N TYR A 55 -8.19 -7.88 1.28
CA TYR A 55 -9.24 -8.56 0.55
C TYR A 55 -10.55 -8.54 1.31
N ALA A 56 -11.66 -8.77 0.63
CA ALA A 56 -12.89 -9.20 1.27
C ALA A 56 -13.50 -10.39 0.52
N ARG A 57 -14.40 -11.07 1.21
CA ARG A 57 -15.18 -12.16 0.62
C ARG A 57 -16.41 -11.53 -0.02
N GLY A 58 -16.44 -11.46 -1.34
CA GLY A 58 -17.56 -10.94 -2.13
C GLY A 58 -17.90 -11.88 -3.30
N PRO A 59 -18.84 -11.49 -4.17
CA PRO A 59 -19.18 -12.25 -5.38
C PRO A 59 -18.01 -12.35 -6.37
N ALA A 60 -17.05 -11.43 -6.28
CA ALA A 60 -15.74 -11.52 -6.92
C ALA A 60 -14.63 -11.55 -5.85
N GLU A 61 -13.57 -12.32 -6.07
CA GLU A 61 -12.38 -12.25 -5.23
C GLU A 61 -11.63 -10.96 -5.54
N ILE A 62 -11.71 -9.98 -4.64
CA ILE A 62 -10.97 -8.72 -4.76
C ILE A 62 -9.83 -8.73 -3.78
N ALA A 63 -8.63 -8.56 -4.31
CA ALA A 63 -7.42 -8.42 -3.53
C ALA A 63 -6.59 -7.23 -4.04
N LEU A 64 -6.24 -6.32 -3.14
CA LEU A 64 -5.25 -5.28 -3.39
C LEU A 64 -3.97 -5.63 -2.62
N MET A 65 -2.84 -5.60 -3.30
CA MET A 65 -1.54 -5.78 -2.66
C MET A 65 -0.89 -4.42 -2.47
N VAL A 66 -0.64 -4.06 -1.22
CA VAL A 66 -0.09 -2.74 -0.84
C VAL A 66 1.27 -2.91 -0.18
N SER A 67 2.22 -2.03 -0.54
CA SER A 67 3.49 -1.85 0.14
C SER A 67 3.67 -0.40 0.55
N ALA A 68 4.31 -0.16 1.69
CA ALA A 68 4.76 1.18 2.06
C ALA A 68 6.19 1.38 1.53
N LEU A 69 6.37 2.32 0.59
CA LEU A 69 7.66 2.62 -0.05
C LEU A 69 8.16 3.99 0.37
N ALA A 70 9.49 4.15 0.50
CA ALA A 70 10.07 5.47 0.71
C ALA A 70 9.91 6.33 -0.55
N VAL A 71 9.48 7.58 -0.41
CA VAL A 71 9.31 8.54 -1.52
C VAL A 71 10.25 9.74 -1.31
N PRO A 72 10.39 10.67 -2.29
CA PRO A 72 11.22 11.86 -2.12
C PRO A 72 10.87 12.66 -0.84
N HIS A 73 11.79 13.52 -0.40
CA HIS A 73 11.63 14.36 0.81
C HIS A 73 11.51 13.60 2.14
N ARG A 74 12.11 12.40 2.20
CA ARG A 74 12.13 11.53 3.38
C ARG A 74 10.77 11.01 3.85
N MET A 75 9.74 11.11 3.02
CA MET A 75 8.40 10.60 3.32
C MET A 75 8.23 9.14 2.90
N TRP A 76 7.04 8.59 3.16
CA TRP A 76 6.61 7.26 2.74
C TRP A 76 5.23 7.35 2.09
N GLY A 77 4.95 6.44 1.15
CA GLY A 77 3.65 6.31 0.50
C GLY A 77 3.19 4.86 0.47
N TYR A 78 1.88 4.65 0.51
CA TYR A 78 1.27 3.37 0.17
C TYR A 78 1.22 3.24 -1.35
N HIS A 79 1.67 2.10 -1.86
CA HIS A 79 1.71 1.80 -3.27
C HIS A 79 1.09 0.43 -3.57
N GLU A 80 0.37 0.35 -4.67
CA GLU A 80 -0.06 -0.91 -5.27
C GLU A 80 1.15 -1.66 -5.84
N VAL A 81 1.34 -2.89 -5.36
CA VAL A 81 2.53 -3.71 -5.66
C VAL A 81 2.71 -4.00 -7.16
N PRO A 82 1.68 -4.45 -7.92
CA PRO A 82 1.79 -4.66 -9.37
C PRO A 82 2.33 -3.45 -10.15
N LEU A 83 2.01 -2.24 -9.70
CA LEU A 83 2.41 -0.98 -10.36
C LEU A 83 3.70 -0.38 -9.77
N GLY A 84 4.22 -0.98 -8.70
CA GLY A 84 5.40 -0.50 -7.98
C GLY A 84 5.27 0.98 -7.59
N ARG A 85 6.30 1.77 -7.88
CA ARG A 85 6.32 3.21 -7.55
C ARG A 85 5.30 4.05 -8.32
N SER A 86 4.84 3.58 -9.48
CA SER A 86 3.78 4.25 -10.24
C SER A 86 2.39 4.02 -9.64
N GLY A 87 2.23 3.00 -8.78
CA GLY A 87 0.98 2.66 -8.12
C GLY A 87 0.70 3.46 -6.86
N TYR A 88 1.03 4.74 -6.81
CA TYR A 88 0.82 5.54 -5.60
C TYR A 88 -0.66 5.61 -5.21
N LEU A 89 -0.99 5.29 -3.96
CA LEU A 89 -2.35 5.28 -3.44
C LEU A 89 -2.61 6.45 -2.48
N HIS A 90 -1.72 6.65 -1.50
CA HIS A 90 -1.90 7.65 -0.44
C HIS A 90 -0.57 7.88 0.31
N PRO A 91 -0.31 9.08 0.88
CA PRO A 91 0.84 9.25 1.77
C PRO A 91 0.68 8.39 3.05
N CYS A 92 1.81 7.94 3.60
CA CYS A 92 1.87 7.36 4.95
C CYS A 92 1.93 8.48 6.00
N GLY A 93 1.54 8.16 7.25
CA GLY A 93 1.55 9.09 8.39
C GLY A 93 0.16 9.37 8.97
N ASP A 94 -0.89 9.22 8.16
CA ASP A 94 -2.28 9.21 8.59
C ASP A 94 -2.95 7.93 8.08
N ALA A 95 -3.07 6.95 8.97
CA ALA A 95 -3.61 5.63 8.63
C ALA A 95 -5.13 5.67 8.40
N ASP A 96 -5.86 6.56 9.07
CA ASP A 96 -7.31 6.65 8.94
C ASP A 96 -7.70 7.29 7.61
N ALA A 97 -7.03 8.38 7.22
CA ALA A 97 -7.21 8.99 5.90
C ALA A 97 -6.83 8.01 4.77
N ALA A 98 -5.71 7.29 4.94
CA ALA A 98 -5.29 6.27 3.98
C ALA A 98 -6.30 5.11 3.89
N ALA A 99 -6.81 4.63 5.03
CA ALA A 99 -7.82 3.58 5.08
C ALA A 99 -9.13 4.03 4.45
N HIS A 100 -9.52 5.30 4.60
CA HIS A 100 -10.69 5.84 3.92
C HIS A 100 -10.50 5.85 2.39
N ALA A 101 -9.36 6.36 1.90
CA ALA A 101 -9.06 6.42 0.48
C ALA A 101 -8.99 5.02 -0.17
N ILE A 102 -8.20 4.12 0.42
CA ILE A 102 -8.01 2.75 -0.07
C ILE A 102 -9.30 1.92 0.08
N GLY A 103 -10.06 2.10 1.17
CA GLY A 103 -11.33 1.44 1.37
C GLY A 103 -12.37 1.81 0.32
N ARG A 104 -12.41 3.07 -0.13
CA ARG A 104 -13.25 3.49 -1.27
C ARG A 104 -12.82 2.82 -2.57
N LEU A 105 -11.52 2.82 -2.88
CA LEU A 105 -10.98 2.16 -4.08
C LEU A 105 -11.42 0.69 -4.15
N LEU A 106 -11.23 -0.05 -3.06
CA LEU A 106 -11.63 -1.45 -2.96
C LEU A 106 -13.14 -1.65 -3.14
N LYS A 107 -13.98 -0.77 -2.58
CA LYS A 107 -15.44 -0.81 -2.77
C LYS A 107 -15.83 -0.56 -4.22
N TYR A 108 -15.19 0.40 -4.91
CA TYR A 108 -15.42 0.62 -6.33
C TYR A 108 -15.04 -0.60 -7.18
N SER A 109 -13.95 -1.28 -6.84
CA SER A 109 -13.59 -2.52 -7.52
C SER A 109 -14.63 -3.64 -7.32
N MET A 110 -15.32 -3.69 -6.17
CA MET A 110 -16.36 -4.70 -5.87
C MET A 110 -17.65 -4.50 -6.63
N TYR A 111 -17.99 -3.23 -6.92
CA TYR A 111 -19.21 -2.85 -7.60
C TYR A 111 -18.85 -2.01 -8.82
N PRO A 112 -18.28 -2.62 -9.88
CA PRO A 112 -17.94 -1.89 -11.10
C PRO A 112 -19.19 -1.35 -11.85
N SER A 113 -20.39 -1.69 -11.38
CA SER A 113 -21.69 -1.32 -11.94
C SER A 113 -22.36 -0.18 -11.14
N THR A 114 -21.69 0.95 -11.01
CA THR A 114 -22.40 2.24 -10.96
C THR A 114 -21.86 3.08 -12.09
N CYS A 115 -22.37 2.82 -13.29
CA CYS A 115 -22.34 3.80 -14.35
C CYS A 115 -23.02 5.07 -13.82
N TRP A 116 -22.31 6.18 -13.83
CA TRP A 116 -22.91 7.51 -13.77
C TRP A 116 -23.31 7.91 -15.18
#